data_AF-A0A957FHE6-F1
#
_entry.id   AF-A0A957FHE6-F1
#
_cell.length_a   1.000
_cell.length_b   1.000
_cell.length_c   1.000
_cell.angle_alpha   90.00
_cell.angle_beta   90.00
_cell.angle_gamma   90.00
#
_symmetry.space_group_name_H-M   'P 1'
#
loop_
_entity.id
_entity.type
_entity.pdbx_description
1 polymer ?
#
loop_
_entity_poly.entity_id
_entity_poly.type
_entity_poly.pdbx_seq_one_letter_code
_entity_poly.pdbx_strand_id
1 'polypeptide(L)'
;EPNAIIFGWWETVPGVQYLQLVEGQRPDVLVINRFLIGGNEMNQLILRELGQRPIYINNPSIELLRVAKVTPVGPLYLLEPRDSS
;
A
#
# COMPACT_ATOMS: atom_id res chain seq x y z
N GLU A 1 3.85 9.52 -2.49
CA GLU A 1 4.36 9.56 -3.87
C GLU A 1 3.21 9.46 -4.88
N PRO A 2 3.39 9.90 -6.15
CA PRO A 2 2.37 9.81 -7.20
C PRO A 2 1.95 8.38 -7.53
N ASN A 3 0.67 8.18 -7.92
CA ASN A 3 0.11 6.89 -8.37
C ASN A 3 0.28 5.71 -7.39
N ALA A 4 0.51 6.00 -6.11
CA ALA A 4 0.75 5.00 -5.09
C ALA A 4 -0.49 4.16 -4.79
N ILE A 5 -0.29 2.95 -4.28
CA ILE A 5 -1.34 2.15 -3.64
C ILE A 5 -1.13 2.16 -2.14
N ILE A 6 -2.19 2.42 -1.38
CA ILE A 6 -2.19 2.37 0.08
C ILE A 6 -3.12 1.26 0.55
N PHE A 7 -2.58 0.27 1.24
CA PHE A 7 -3.30 -0.78 1.95
C PHE A 7 -3.35 -0.45 3.45
N GLY A 8 -4.51 -0.04 3.94
CA GLY A 8 -4.67 0.41 5.34
C GLY A 8 -5.93 -0.09 6.02
N TRP A 9 -6.00 0.12 7.33
CA TRP A 9 -7.21 -0.03 8.15
C TRP A 9 -7.88 1.33 8.38
N TRP A 10 -8.81 1.37 9.33
CA TRP A 10 -9.58 2.53 9.77
C TRP A 10 -8.72 3.72 10.24
N GLU A 11 -7.47 3.52 10.64
CA GLU A 11 -6.57 4.61 11.04
C GLU A 11 -5.99 5.39 9.85
N THR A 12 -5.95 4.79 8.66
CA THR A 12 -5.30 5.37 7.48
C THR A 12 -6.29 5.70 6.37
N VAL A 13 -7.18 4.75 6.06
CA VAL A 13 -8.06 4.82 4.89
C VAL A 13 -9.00 6.03 4.93
N PRO A 14 -9.72 6.32 6.05
CA PRO A 14 -10.62 7.46 6.11
C PRO A 14 -9.92 8.80 5.91
N GLY A 15 -8.70 8.95 6.44
CA GLY A 15 -7.92 10.17 6.28
C GLY A 15 -7.57 10.44 4.81
N VAL A 16 -7.11 9.41 4.09
CA VAL A 16 -6.79 9.55 2.65
C VAL A 16 -8.07 9.73 1.82
N GLN A 17 -9.14 9.01 2.15
CA GLN A 17 -10.42 9.15 1.45
C GLN A 17 -11.05 10.54 1.68
N TYR A 18 -10.89 11.13 2.86
CA TYR A 18 -11.32 12.51 3.11
C TYR A 18 -10.59 13.48 2.19
N LEU A 19 -9.25 13.36 2.08
CA LEU A 19 -8.47 14.17 1.14
C LEU A 19 -8.99 14.03 -0.30
N GLN A 20 -9.37 12.82 -0.71
CA GLN A 20 -9.85 12.54 -2.06
C GLN A 20 -11.27 13.06 -2.33
N LEU A 21 -12.20 12.76 -1.43
CA LEU A 21 -13.63 12.97 -1.66
C LEU A 21 -14.10 14.36 -1.25
N VAL A 22 -13.46 14.96 -0.25
CA VAL A 22 -13.86 16.27 0.30
C VAL A 22 -12.93 17.37 -0.19
N GLU A 23 -11.61 17.16 -0.08
CA GLU A 23 -10.61 18.18 -0.43
C GLU A 23 -10.20 18.14 -1.92
N GLY A 24 -10.62 17.13 -2.68
CA GLY A 24 -10.26 16.96 -4.09
C GLY A 24 -8.78 16.72 -4.34
N GLN A 25 -8.05 16.24 -3.32
CA GLN A 25 -6.60 16.02 -3.35
C GLN A 25 -6.26 14.53 -3.54
N ARG A 26 -5.11 14.28 -4.15
CA ARG A 26 -4.57 12.92 -4.36
C ARG A 26 -5.53 11.95 -5.08
N PRO A 27 -6.25 12.37 -6.15
CA PRO A 27 -7.08 11.44 -6.92
C PRO A 27 -6.27 10.34 -7.62
N ASP A 28 -4.96 10.52 -7.71
CA ASP A 28 -3.99 9.57 -8.28
C ASP A 28 -3.72 8.35 -7.38
N VAL A 29 -4.01 8.44 -6.08
CA VAL A 29 -3.71 7.37 -5.12
C VAL A 29 -4.84 6.35 -5.08
N LEU A 30 -4.50 5.07 -5.24
CA LEU A 30 -5.46 4.00 -4.98
C LEU A 30 -5.42 3.62 -3.50
N VAL A 31 -6.56 3.75 -2.81
CA VAL A 31 -6.70 3.37 -1.40
C VAL A 31 -7.53 2.11 -1.28
N ILE A 32 -6.97 1.08 -0.66
CA ILE A 32 -7.64 -0.20 -0.43
C ILE A 32 -7.78 -0.43 1.07
N ASN A 33 -9.02 -0.53 1.53
CA ASN A 33 -9.32 -0.95 2.89
C ASN A 33 -9.06 -2.45 3.03
N ARG A 34 -8.12 -2.81 3.90
CA ARG A 34 -7.75 -4.21 4.16
C ARG A 34 -8.89 -5.06 4.70
N PHE A 35 -9.92 -4.44 5.28
CA PHE A 35 -11.15 -5.14 5.68
C PHE A 35 -11.94 -5.69 4.48
N LEU A 36 -11.81 -5.07 3.31
CA LEU A 36 -12.62 -5.36 2.12
C LEU A 36 -11.90 -6.28 1.11
N ILE A 37 -10.70 -6.76 1.42
CA ILE A 37 -9.90 -7.63 0.55
C ILE A 37 -9.30 -8.79 1.35
N GLY A 38 -9.38 -10.00 0.81
CA GLY A 38 -8.76 -11.17 1.42
C GLY A 38 -7.24 -11.08 1.40
N GLY A 39 -6.59 -11.72 2.38
CA GLY A 39 -5.13 -11.61 2.56
C GLY A 39 -4.34 -12.15 1.36
N ASN A 40 -4.80 -13.24 0.73
CA ASN A 40 -4.15 -13.84 -0.42
C ASN A 40 -4.31 -12.96 -1.67
N GLU A 41 -5.52 -12.45 -1.93
CA GLU A 41 -5.82 -11.54 -3.03
C GLU A 41 -5.03 -10.24 -2.90
N MET A 42 -4.91 -9.72 -1.68
CA MET A 42 -4.10 -8.56 -1.36
C MET A 42 -2.61 -8.81 -1.67
N ASN A 43 -2.05 -9.94 -1.22
CA ASN A 43 -0.64 -10.26 -1.51
C ASN A 43 -0.41 -10.42 -3.02
N GLN A 44 -1.31 -11.10 -3.74
CA GLN A 44 -1.21 -11.25 -5.20
C GLN A 44 -1.24 -9.89 -5.92
N LEU A 45 -2.13 -8.99 -5.50
CA LEU A 45 -2.17 -7.63 -6.05
C LEU A 45 -0.88 -6.87 -5.75
N ILE A 46 -0.37 -6.93 -4.52
CA ILE A 46 0.89 -6.28 -4.14
C ILE A 46 2.04 -6.81 -5.00
N LEU A 47 2.16 -8.13 -5.16
CA LEU A 47 3.22 -8.75 -5.96
C LEU A 47 3.15 -8.35 -7.43
N ARG A 48 1.94 -8.22 -7.98
CA ARG A 48 1.76 -7.76 -9.36
C ARG A 48 2.22 -6.32 -9.54
N GLU A 49 1.98 -5.46 -8.57
CA GLU A 49 2.21 -4.02 -8.66
C GLU A 49 3.60 -3.58 -8.13
N LEU A 50 4.30 -4.48 -7.43
CA LEU A 50 5.61 -4.22 -6.85
C LEU A 50 6.60 -3.83 -7.96
N GLY A 51 7.23 -2.67 -7.82
CA GLY A 51 8.15 -2.11 -8.81
C GLY A 51 7.48 -1.35 -9.97
N GLN A 52 6.16 -1.41 -10.11
CA GLN A 52 5.42 -0.58 -11.07
C GLN A 52 4.98 0.74 -10.46
N ARG A 53 4.65 0.73 -9.16
CA ARG A 53 4.27 1.92 -8.39
C ARG A 53 4.60 1.75 -6.91
N PRO A 54 4.68 2.85 -6.16
CA PRO A 54 4.90 2.79 -4.72
C PRO A 54 3.74 2.10 -4.00
N ILE A 55 4.07 1.20 -3.08
CA ILE A 55 3.08 0.46 -2.29
C ILE A 55 3.31 0.72 -0.81
N TYR A 56 2.29 1.21 -0.12
CA TYR A 56 2.30 1.43 1.31
C TYR A 56 1.36 0.45 2.00
N ILE A 57 1.82 -0.19 3.07
CA ILE A 57 1.00 -1.10 3.87
C ILE A 57 1.32 -0.96 5.36
N ASN A 58 0.32 -1.02 6.22
CA ASN A 58 0.52 -0.89 7.67
C ASN A 58 1.13 -2.13 8.34
N ASN A 59 0.87 -3.34 7.84
CA ASN A 59 1.43 -4.58 8.39
C ASN A 59 1.65 -5.62 7.28
N PRO A 60 2.85 -5.66 6.67
CA PRO A 60 3.17 -6.59 5.58
C PRO A 60 3.21 -8.04 6.07
N SER A 61 2.80 -8.97 5.20
CA SER A 61 2.87 -10.41 5.49
C SER A 61 4.31 -10.93 5.41
N ILE A 62 4.58 -12.07 6.07
CA ILE A 62 5.89 -12.76 5.99
C ILE A 62 6.27 -13.06 4.54
N GLU A 63 5.29 -13.36 3.68
CA GLU A 63 5.52 -13.61 2.25
C GLU A 63 6.10 -12.37 1.56
N LEU A 64 5.52 -11.19 1.83
CA LEU A 64 6.01 -9.92 1.28
C LEU A 64 7.41 -9.59 1.80
N LEU A 65 7.72 -9.88 3.07
CA LEU A 65 9.06 -9.66 3.64
C LEU A 65 10.17 -10.48 2.95
N ARG A 66 9.83 -11.58 2.26
CA ARG A 66 10.80 -12.40 1.52
C ARG A 66 11.20 -11.76 0.20
N VAL A 67 10.27 -11.08 -0.46
CA VAL A 67 10.43 -10.61 -1.85
C VAL A 67 10.54 -9.09 -1.99
N ALA A 68 10.14 -8.34 -0.97
CA ALA A 68 10.20 -6.88 -0.95
C ALA A 68 11.21 -6.38 0.10
N LYS A 69 11.88 -5.29 -0.24
CA LYS A 69 12.53 -4.42 0.76
C LYS A 69 11.43 -3.60 1.43
N VAL A 70 11.45 -3.56 2.76
CA VAL A 70 10.42 -2.90 3.58
C VAL A 70 11.05 -1.77 4.36
N THR A 71 10.55 -0.55 4.14
CA THR A 71 11.06 0.67 4.79
C THR A 71 9.94 1.34 5.59
N PRO A 72 10.09 1.61 6.89
CA PRO A 72 9.05 2.30 7.66
C PRO A 72 8.89 3.74 7.19
N VAL A 73 7.65 4.18 7.00
CA VAL A 73 7.25 5.55 6.64
C VAL A 73 6.04 5.95 7.50
N GLY A 74 6.33 6.56 8.65
CA GLY A 74 5.30 6.89 9.64
C GLY A 74 4.59 5.62 10.14
N PRO A 75 3.24 5.57 10.14
CA PRO A 75 2.48 4.39 10.59
C PRO A 75 2.40 3.28 9.52
N LEU A 76 3.01 3.47 8.35
CA LEU A 76 3.00 2.53 7.24
C LEU A 76 4.41 2.05 6.92
N TYR A 77 4.49 1.05 6.05
CA TYR A 77 5.72 0.59 5.44
C TYR A 77 5.63 0.76 3.93
N LEU A 78 6.67 1.33 3.33
CA LEU A 78 6.90 1.33 1.89
C LEU A 78 7.49 -0.03 1.48
N LEU A 79 6.90 -0.64 0.47
CA LEU A 79 7.40 -1.86 -0.16
C LEU A 79 8.05 -1.51 -1.49
N GLU A 80 9.30 -1.94 -1.65
CA GLU A 80 10.07 -1.84 -2.89
C GLU A 80 10.50 -3.24 -3.33
N PRO A 81 10.71 -3.49 -4.64
CA PRO A 81 11.38 -4.71 -5.09
C PRO A 81 12.70 -4.89 -4.35
N ARG A 82 13.01 -6.12 -3.97
CA ARG A 82 14.36 -6.44 -3.51
C ARG A 82 15.25 -6.47 -4.76
N ASP A 83 16.30 -5.66 -4.79
CA ASP A 83 17.25 -5.68 -5.91
C ASP A 83 17.74 -7.13 -6.12
N SER A 84 17.54 -7.62 -7.34
CA SER A 84 18.12 -8.90 -7.77
C SER A 84 19.61 -8.64 -7.99
N SER A 85 20.43 -8.94 -6.98
CA SER A 85 21.89 -8.97 -7.13
C SER A 85 22.31 -10.11 -8.04
#